data_AF-A0A7S8H6V8-F1
#
_entry.id   AF-A0A7S8H6V8-F1
#
_cell.length_a   1.000
_cell.length_b   1.000
_cell.length_c   1.000
_cell.angle_alpha   90.00
_cell.angle_beta   90.00
_cell.angle_gamma   90.00
#
_symmetry.space_group_name_H-M   'P 1'
#
loop_
_entity.id
_entity.type
_entity.pdbx_description
1 polymer ?
#
loop_
_entity_poly.entity_id
_entity_poly.type
_entity_poly.pdbx_seq_one_letter_code
_entity_poly.pdbx_strand_id
1 'polypeptide(L)'
;MIHGLSKHTKNAGSAVAYFLDDKYFEVDTEVDLDNYDPKQKRGDWKQREPKPVLLEGDPTQLTALCDSLSFKNCYTSGVLSFSPEETAKIAATPGLKEQLIEELRAYAYAGVKNDDSKPLLVVQHEHTGRLELHYLIPRVSLESGKYFNPYPPNYDGRRGKGANDVFIEQDKTFVDYVCHKYGLQNPRDPEVAREIKFNKFDSNKELKIAINERISNTCQCRGYSIKR
;
A
#
# COMPACT_ATOMS: atom_id res chain seq x y z
N MET A 1 6.90 2.66 -7.72
CA MET A 1 6.16 1.70 -6.89
C MET A 1 6.23 2.12 -5.43
N ILE A 2 5.10 2.07 -4.73
CA ILE A 2 5.00 2.28 -3.28
C ILE A 2 4.54 0.96 -2.64
N HIS A 3 5.17 0.56 -1.55
CA HIS A 3 4.69 -0.52 -0.68
C HIS A 3 4.10 0.07 0.59
N GLY A 4 2.86 -0.31 0.92
CA GLY A 4 2.15 0.20 2.09
C GLY A 4 1.47 -0.92 2.87
N LEU A 5 1.60 -0.89 4.20
CA LEU A 5 0.90 -1.82 5.09
C LEU A 5 -0.33 -1.20 5.72
N SER A 6 -1.38 -2.01 5.90
CA SER A 6 -2.54 -1.61 6.68
C SER A 6 -2.18 -1.46 8.16
N LYS A 7 -2.68 -0.37 8.76
CA LYS A 7 -2.52 -0.07 10.20
C LYS A 7 -3.59 -0.69 11.08
N HIS A 8 -4.69 -1.12 10.47
CA HIS A 8 -5.85 -1.63 11.15
C HIS A 8 -6.24 -2.97 10.55
N THR A 9 -6.14 -4.02 11.35
CA THR A 9 -6.68 -5.33 11.01
C THR A 9 -8.11 -5.39 11.54
N LYS A 10 -9.06 -5.65 10.64
CA LYS A 10 -10.41 -6.11 11.01
C LYS A 10 -10.35 -7.64 11.14
N ASN A 11 -11.48 -8.34 11.17
CA ASN A 11 -11.46 -9.78 10.91
C ASN A 11 -11.06 -10.05 9.45
N ALA A 12 -10.54 -11.26 9.16
CA ALA A 12 -10.02 -11.58 7.83
C ALA A 12 -11.12 -11.51 6.77
N GLY A 13 -12.31 -12.03 7.08
CA GLY A 13 -13.46 -11.98 6.16
C GLY A 13 -13.81 -10.56 5.69
N SER A 14 -13.76 -9.55 6.58
CA SER A 14 -14.01 -8.16 6.18
C SER A 14 -12.93 -7.59 5.27
N ALA A 15 -11.67 -7.98 5.48
CA ALA A 15 -10.57 -7.53 4.63
C ALA A 15 -10.64 -8.16 3.23
N VAL A 16 -10.90 -9.46 3.17
CA VAL A 16 -11.10 -10.19 1.92
C VAL A 16 -12.33 -9.68 1.17
N ALA A 17 -13.45 -9.46 1.87
CA ALA A 17 -14.63 -8.85 1.28
C ALA A 17 -14.32 -7.48 0.68
N TYR A 18 -13.60 -6.61 1.40
CA TYR A 18 -13.18 -5.31 0.86
C TYR A 18 -12.31 -5.41 -0.39
N PHE A 19 -11.43 -6.42 -0.48
CA PHE A 19 -10.62 -6.64 -1.68
C PHE A 19 -11.46 -7.07 -2.87
N LEU A 20 -12.49 -7.88 -2.66
CA LEU A 20 -13.32 -8.43 -3.75
C LEU A 20 -14.55 -7.58 -4.06
N ASP A 21 -14.86 -6.56 -3.25
CA ASP A 21 -16.05 -5.74 -3.44
C ASP A 21 -15.96 -4.91 -4.72
N ASP A 22 -16.95 -5.08 -5.60
CA ASP A 22 -17.14 -4.28 -6.81
C ASP A 22 -17.40 -2.79 -6.51
N LYS A 23 -17.67 -2.44 -5.24
CA LYS A 23 -17.91 -1.05 -4.81
C LYS A 23 -16.80 -0.52 -3.93
N TYR A 24 -16.63 0.79 -3.96
CA TYR A 24 -15.80 1.52 -3.00
C TYR A 24 -16.54 2.77 -2.51
N PHE A 25 -16.24 3.19 -1.29
CA PHE A 25 -16.77 4.42 -0.73
C PHE A 25 -15.88 5.59 -1.10
N GLU A 26 -16.37 6.48 -1.94
CA GLU A 26 -15.68 7.72 -2.28
C GLU A 26 -16.08 8.81 -1.29
N VAL A 27 -15.10 9.42 -0.64
CA VAL A 27 -15.35 10.50 0.33
C VAL A 27 -15.47 11.81 -0.44
N ASP A 28 -16.50 12.59 -0.11
CA ASP A 28 -16.67 13.93 -0.67
C ASP A 28 -15.45 14.79 -0.32
N THR A 29 -14.81 15.37 -1.33
CA THR A 29 -13.67 16.26 -1.14
C THR A 29 -14.10 17.69 -0.82
N GLU A 30 -15.34 18.05 -1.15
CA GLU A 30 -15.92 19.35 -0.80
C GLU A 30 -16.41 19.33 0.65
N VAL A 31 -15.89 20.25 1.44
CA VAL A 31 -16.25 20.42 2.84
C VAL A 31 -17.27 21.54 2.95
N ASP A 32 -18.53 21.18 3.20
CA ASP A 32 -19.53 22.13 3.69
C ASP A 32 -19.16 22.54 5.11
N LEU A 33 -18.46 23.68 5.23
CA LEU A 33 -17.95 24.21 6.50
C LEU A 33 -19.07 24.51 7.50
N ASP A 34 -20.29 24.80 7.02
CA ASP A 34 -21.43 25.17 7.87
C ASP A 34 -22.06 23.94 8.55
N ASN A 35 -21.88 22.74 7.98
CA ASN A 35 -22.41 21.47 8.49
C ASN A 35 -21.33 20.38 8.68
N TYR A 36 -20.07 20.77 8.88
CA TYR A 36 -18.96 19.83 9.01
C TYR A 36 -18.97 19.10 10.37
N ASP A 37 -19.35 17.82 10.38
CA ASP A 37 -19.08 16.91 11.49
C ASP A 37 -17.80 16.08 11.20
N PRO A 38 -16.69 16.29 11.92
CA PRO A 38 -15.45 15.55 11.72
C PRO A 38 -15.57 14.03 11.99
N LYS A 39 -16.67 13.55 12.58
CA LYS A 39 -16.93 12.13 12.84
C LYS A 39 -17.76 11.45 11.76
N GLN A 40 -18.43 12.20 10.88
CA GLN A 40 -19.18 11.65 9.76
C GLN A 40 -18.35 11.71 8.47
N LYS A 41 -18.17 10.55 7.84
CA LYS A 41 -17.67 10.51 6.47
C LYS A 41 -18.86 10.70 5.53
N ARG A 42 -18.92 11.84 4.85
CA ARG A 42 -19.84 12.09 3.74
C ARG A 42 -19.22 11.53 2.45
N GLY A 43 -20.06 10.98 1.59
CA GLY A 43 -19.62 10.30 0.39
C GLY A 43 -20.62 9.27 -0.11
N ASP A 44 -20.34 8.76 -1.29
CA ASP A 44 -21.19 7.81 -2.00
C ASP A 44 -20.45 6.51 -2.32
N TRP A 45 -21.21 5.42 -2.36
CA TRP A 45 -20.72 4.16 -2.88
C TRP A 45 -20.67 4.20 -4.40
N LYS A 46 -19.47 4.11 -4.97
CA LYS A 46 -19.25 4.04 -6.41
C LYS A 46 -18.82 2.65 -6.85
N GLN A 47 -19.05 2.33 -8.13
CA GLN A 47 -18.56 1.10 -8.75
C GLN A 47 -17.07 1.23 -9.06
N ARG A 48 -16.33 0.15 -8.84
CA ARG A 48 -14.95 0.01 -9.27
C ARG A 48 -14.95 -0.38 -10.75
N GLU A 49 -14.46 0.51 -11.59
CA GLU A 49 -14.28 0.24 -13.01
C GLU A 49 -12.80 0.45 -13.38
N PRO A 50 -12.04 -0.61 -13.70
CA PRO A 50 -12.48 -2.02 -13.78
C PRO A 50 -12.71 -2.66 -12.41
N LYS A 51 -13.47 -3.77 -12.41
CA LYS A 51 -13.73 -4.60 -11.23
C LYS A 51 -12.45 -5.21 -10.65
N PRO A 52 -12.42 -5.52 -9.34
CA PRO A 52 -11.32 -6.26 -8.74
C PRO A 52 -11.06 -7.60 -9.43
N VAL A 53 -9.78 -7.96 -9.58
CA VAL A 53 -9.38 -9.24 -10.17
C VAL A 53 -8.58 -10.03 -9.15
N LEU A 54 -9.08 -11.21 -8.76
CA LEU A 54 -8.30 -12.16 -7.95
C LEU A 54 -7.17 -12.75 -8.80
N LEU A 55 -5.93 -12.52 -8.39
CA LEU A 55 -4.75 -13.01 -9.11
C LEU A 55 -4.18 -14.28 -8.46
N GLU A 56 -4.16 -14.34 -7.14
CA GLU A 56 -3.59 -15.45 -6.40
C GLU A 56 -4.33 -15.70 -5.09
N GLY A 57 -4.38 -16.97 -4.68
CA GLY A 57 -4.89 -17.42 -3.40
C GLY A 57 -6.37 -17.74 -3.44
N ASP A 58 -6.84 -18.40 -2.37
CA ASP A 58 -8.25 -18.73 -2.20
C ASP A 58 -8.84 -17.87 -1.05
N PRO A 59 -9.74 -16.92 -1.37
CA PRO A 59 -10.41 -16.07 -0.39
C PRO A 59 -11.07 -16.83 0.76
N THR A 60 -11.72 -17.95 0.45
CA THR A 60 -12.47 -18.76 1.40
C THR A 60 -11.52 -19.53 2.32
N GLN A 61 -10.51 -20.19 1.76
CA GLN A 61 -9.52 -20.94 2.54
C GLN A 61 -8.71 -20.01 3.45
N LEU A 62 -8.28 -18.86 2.94
CA LEU A 62 -7.48 -17.93 3.73
C LEU A 62 -8.32 -17.32 4.86
N THR A 63 -9.56 -16.93 4.58
CA THR A 63 -10.49 -16.45 5.62
C THR A 63 -10.68 -17.51 6.71
N ALA A 64 -10.98 -18.74 6.33
CA ALA A 64 -11.16 -19.85 7.27
C ALA A 64 -9.89 -20.12 8.10
N LEU A 65 -8.71 -20.09 7.45
CA LEU A 65 -7.43 -20.23 8.14
C LEU A 65 -7.28 -19.14 9.20
N CYS A 66 -7.42 -17.88 8.84
CA CYS A 66 -7.27 -16.77 9.79
C CYS A 66 -8.29 -16.80 10.92
N ASP A 67 -9.55 -17.16 10.64
CA ASP A 67 -10.62 -17.22 11.63
C ASP A 67 -10.45 -18.40 12.60
N SER A 68 -9.70 -19.44 12.22
CA SER A 68 -9.36 -20.57 13.10
C SER A 68 -8.27 -20.26 14.14
N LEU A 69 -7.53 -19.16 13.97
CA LEU A 69 -6.40 -18.82 14.83
C LEU A 69 -6.87 -18.12 16.13
N SER A 70 -6.24 -18.47 17.25
CA SER A 70 -6.47 -17.81 18.54
C SER A 70 -5.63 -16.54 18.73
N PHE A 71 -4.87 -16.12 17.71
CA PHE A 71 -3.98 -14.96 17.79
C PHE A 71 -4.76 -13.65 17.72
N LYS A 72 -4.27 -12.62 18.43
CA LYS A 72 -4.89 -11.28 18.36
C LYS A 72 -4.85 -10.67 16.96
N ASN A 73 -3.77 -10.93 16.20
CA ASN A 73 -3.61 -10.48 14.83
C ASN A 73 -3.43 -11.70 13.93
N CYS A 74 -4.48 -12.10 13.21
CA CYS A 74 -4.47 -13.32 12.39
C CYS A 74 -3.88 -13.12 10.99
N TYR A 75 -3.70 -11.89 10.54
CA TYR A 75 -3.16 -11.57 9.22
C TYR A 75 -2.43 -10.23 9.19
N THR A 76 -1.64 -10.03 8.13
CA THR A 76 -1.12 -8.75 7.65
C THR A 76 -1.73 -8.46 6.28
N SER A 77 -2.16 -7.24 6.03
CA SER A 77 -2.53 -6.80 4.68
C SER A 77 -1.73 -5.58 4.25
N GLY A 78 -1.53 -5.44 2.95
CA GLY A 78 -0.82 -4.33 2.34
C GLY A 78 -1.18 -4.14 0.88
N VAL A 79 -0.50 -3.20 0.24
CA VAL A 79 -0.69 -2.85 -1.16
C VAL A 79 0.65 -2.52 -1.81
N LEU A 80 0.87 -3.01 -3.02
CA LEU A 80 1.83 -2.43 -3.96
C LEU A 80 1.08 -1.50 -4.90
N SER A 81 1.41 -0.21 -4.89
CA SER A 81 0.78 0.80 -5.74
C SER A 81 1.77 1.32 -6.76
N PHE A 82 1.34 1.38 -8.02
CA PHE A 82 2.16 1.77 -9.15
C PHE A 82 1.66 3.08 -9.75
N SER A 83 2.55 3.93 -10.25
CA SER A 83 2.16 5.14 -10.98
C SER A 83 1.42 4.77 -12.28
N PRO A 84 0.72 5.70 -12.93
CA PRO A 84 0.06 5.43 -14.21
C PRO A 84 1.07 4.95 -15.29
N GLU A 85 2.28 5.52 -15.29
CA GLU A 85 3.37 5.12 -16.20
C GLU A 85 3.84 3.69 -15.93
N GLU A 86 4.04 3.35 -14.65
CA GLU A 86 4.38 1.98 -14.24
C GLU A 86 3.26 1.00 -14.55
N THR A 87 2.01 1.41 -14.39
CA THR A 87 0.82 0.61 -14.73
C THR A 87 0.83 0.24 -16.21
N ALA A 88 1.04 1.21 -17.09
CA ALA A 88 1.15 0.97 -18.53
C ALA A 88 2.33 0.03 -18.86
N LYS A 89 3.49 0.23 -18.21
CA LYS A 89 4.67 -0.63 -18.38
C LYS A 89 4.40 -2.07 -17.95
N ILE A 90 3.74 -2.28 -16.80
CA ILE A 90 3.38 -3.60 -16.28
C ILE A 90 2.38 -4.28 -17.21
N ALA A 91 1.37 -3.55 -17.69
CA ALA A 91 0.41 -4.08 -18.66
C ALA A 91 1.06 -4.47 -20.00
N ALA A 92 2.06 -3.71 -20.45
CA ALA A 92 2.78 -3.95 -21.71
C ALA A 92 3.88 -5.03 -21.61
N THR A 93 4.24 -5.48 -20.40
CA THR A 93 5.33 -6.44 -20.18
C THR A 93 4.78 -7.76 -19.65
N PRO A 94 4.59 -8.79 -20.50
CA PRO A 94 4.09 -10.09 -20.07
C PRO A 94 4.94 -10.69 -18.95
N GLY A 95 4.31 -11.21 -17.90
CA GLY A 95 5.01 -11.84 -16.77
C GLY A 95 5.53 -10.88 -15.71
N LEU A 96 5.58 -9.56 -15.97
CA LEU A 96 6.14 -8.60 -15.01
C LEU A 96 5.29 -8.51 -13.74
N LYS A 97 3.96 -8.61 -13.86
CA LYS A 97 3.05 -8.57 -12.71
C LYS A 97 3.27 -9.75 -11.78
N GLU A 98 3.39 -10.95 -12.35
CA GLU A 98 3.65 -12.20 -11.64
C GLU A 98 5.03 -12.14 -10.95
N GLN A 99 6.05 -11.60 -11.62
CA GLN A 99 7.37 -11.38 -11.03
C GLN A 99 7.30 -10.42 -9.82
N LEU A 100 6.53 -9.34 -9.90
CA LEU A 100 6.36 -8.41 -8.78
C LEU A 100 5.67 -9.05 -7.58
N ILE A 101 4.69 -9.93 -7.82
CA ILE A 101 4.04 -10.73 -6.78
C ILE A 101 5.06 -11.69 -6.14
N GLU A 102 5.92 -12.32 -6.92
CA GLU A 102 6.98 -13.20 -6.40
C GLU A 102 8.03 -12.45 -5.58
N GLU A 103 8.44 -11.24 -5.97
CA GLU A 103 9.34 -10.42 -5.15
C GLU A 103 8.71 -10.07 -3.79
N LEU A 104 7.42 -9.73 -3.80
CA LEU A 104 6.66 -9.50 -2.57
C LEU A 104 6.62 -10.77 -1.70
N ARG A 105 6.33 -11.93 -2.30
CA ARG A 105 6.31 -13.22 -1.59
C ARG A 105 7.68 -13.53 -0.99
N ALA A 106 8.76 -13.37 -1.76
CA ALA A 106 10.13 -13.61 -1.31
C ALA A 106 10.52 -12.68 -0.16
N TYR A 107 10.12 -11.40 -0.23
CA TYR A 107 10.34 -10.44 0.85
C TYR A 107 9.57 -10.80 2.12
N ALA A 108 8.27 -11.06 2.00
CA ALA A 108 7.40 -11.38 3.13
C ALA A 108 7.77 -12.68 3.84
N TYR A 109 8.24 -13.68 3.09
CA TYR A 109 8.57 -15.03 3.57
C TYR A 109 10.08 -15.29 3.61
N ALA A 110 10.89 -14.25 3.76
CA ALA A 110 12.34 -14.39 3.83
C ALA A 110 12.75 -15.43 4.89
N GLY A 111 13.50 -16.45 4.47
CA GLY A 111 13.94 -17.55 5.32
C GLY A 111 13.01 -18.77 5.37
N VAL A 112 11.79 -18.69 4.81
CA VAL A 112 10.90 -19.85 4.62
C VAL A 112 11.31 -20.59 3.34
N LYS A 113 11.68 -21.86 3.47
CA LYS A 113 12.24 -22.65 2.35
C LYS A 113 11.16 -23.32 1.50
N ASN A 114 10.14 -23.89 2.14
CA ASN A 114 9.08 -24.58 1.43
C ASN A 114 8.11 -23.56 0.82
N ASP A 115 7.81 -23.71 -0.47
CA ASP A 115 6.91 -22.81 -1.20
C ASP A 115 5.46 -22.98 -0.76
N ASP A 116 5.04 -24.21 -0.41
CA ASP A 116 3.71 -24.49 0.13
C ASP A 116 3.46 -23.78 1.47
N SER A 117 4.52 -23.33 2.13
CA SER A 117 4.49 -22.62 3.41
C SER A 117 4.41 -21.09 3.26
N LYS A 118 4.15 -20.57 2.04
CA LYS A 118 4.12 -19.13 1.72
C LYS A 118 2.74 -18.67 1.21
N PRO A 119 1.67 -18.83 2.00
CA PRO A 119 0.32 -18.47 1.56
C PRO A 119 0.18 -16.97 1.28
N LEU A 120 -0.34 -16.61 0.12
CA LEU A 120 -0.56 -15.21 -0.27
C LEU A 120 -1.89 -15.11 -1.01
N LEU A 121 -2.70 -14.12 -0.64
CA LEU A 121 -3.85 -13.71 -1.44
C LEU A 121 -3.50 -12.38 -2.09
N VAL A 122 -3.67 -12.27 -3.40
CA VAL A 122 -3.44 -11.03 -4.17
C VAL A 122 -4.67 -10.71 -5.00
N VAL A 123 -5.16 -9.48 -4.85
CA VAL A 123 -6.28 -8.92 -5.62
C VAL A 123 -5.85 -7.62 -6.25
N GLN A 124 -6.01 -7.53 -7.56
CA GLN A 124 -5.71 -6.35 -8.35
C GLN A 124 -6.90 -5.37 -8.33
N HIS A 125 -6.62 -4.10 -8.04
CA HIS A 125 -7.53 -2.96 -8.22
C HIS A 125 -6.92 -1.98 -9.23
N GLU A 126 -7.74 -1.44 -10.14
CA GLU A 126 -7.31 -0.41 -11.11
C GLU A 126 -8.26 0.80 -11.23
N HIS A 127 -9.42 0.77 -10.55
CA HIS A 127 -10.42 1.83 -10.53
C HIS A 127 -9.93 3.26 -10.18
N THR A 128 -8.75 3.39 -9.56
CA THR A 128 -8.13 4.70 -9.27
C THR A 128 -7.25 5.23 -10.41
N GLY A 129 -7.25 4.57 -11.57
CA GLY A 129 -6.39 4.88 -12.72
C GLY A 129 -4.94 4.44 -12.53
N ARG A 130 -4.67 3.58 -11.55
CA ARG A 130 -3.36 3.05 -11.19
C ARG A 130 -3.50 1.60 -10.78
N LEU A 131 -2.52 0.77 -11.14
CA LEU A 131 -2.43 -0.59 -10.65
C LEU A 131 -2.15 -0.59 -9.14
N GLU A 132 -3.01 -1.26 -8.40
CA GLU A 132 -2.84 -1.59 -7.00
C GLU A 132 -2.96 -3.09 -6.80
N LEU A 133 -1.92 -3.73 -6.28
CA LEU A 133 -1.93 -5.13 -5.88
C LEU A 133 -2.17 -5.18 -4.37
N HIS A 134 -3.44 -5.32 -3.97
CA HIS A 134 -3.81 -5.53 -2.59
C HIS A 134 -3.51 -6.97 -2.21
N TYR A 135 -2.89 -7.18 -1.06
CA TYR A 135 -2.51 -8.51 -0.64
C TYR A 135 -2.80 -8.78 0.83
N LEU A 136 -2.90 -10.06 1.17
CA LEU A 136 -3.10 -10.55 2.53
C LEU A 136 -2.21 -11.77 2.79
N ILE A 137 -1.49 -11.72 3.91
CA ILE A 137 -0.61 -12.77 4.44
C ILE A 137 -1.17 -13.24 5.80
N PRO A 138 -1.49 -14.53 5.99
CA PRO A 138 -1.90 -15.04 7.30
C PRO A 138 -0.70 -15.06 8.26
N ARG A 139 -0.94 -14.75 9.53
CA ARG A 139 0.10 -14.66 10.58
C ARG A 139 0.32 -15.99 11.29
N VAL A 140 0.47 -17.05 10.51
CA VAL A 140 0.75 -18.40 10.99
C VAL A 140 1.74 -19.09 10.05
N SER A 141 2.71 -19.80 10.62
CA SER A 141 3.59 -20.70 9.88
C SER A 141 2.81 -21.97 9.58
N LEU A 142 2.58 -22.28 8.30
CA LEU A 142 1.87 -23.50 7.90
C LEU A 142 2.64 -24.77 8.28
N GLU A 143 3.96 -24.70 8.45
CA GLU A 143 4.81 -25.83 8.86
C GLU A 143 4.65 -26.18 10.34
N SER A 144 4.52 -25.16 11.20
CA SER A 144 4.61 -25.33 12.65
C SER A 144 3.32 -25.02 13.40
N GLY A 145 2.35 -24.39 12.74
CA GLY A 145 1.15 -23.83 13.38
C GLY A 145 1.43 -22.66 14.33
N LYS A 146 2.69 -22.24 14.46
CA LYS A 146 3.08 -21.14 15.36
C LYS A 146 2.84 -19.79 14.71
N TYR A 147 2.73 -18.77 15.57
CA TYR A 147 2.60 -17.39 15.12
C TYR A 147 3.75 -17.01 14.20
N PHE A 148 3.41 -16.48 13.03
CA PHE A 148 4.33 -15.94 12.05
C PHE A 148 4.02 -14.46 11.84
N ASN A 149 5.05 -13.63 11.69
CA ASN A 149 4.86 -12.23 11.40
C ASN A 149 5.79 -11.84 10.25
N PRO A 150 5.26 -11.51 9.05
CA PRO A 150 6.10 -11.23 7.89
C PRO A 150 6.96 -9.97 8.07
N TYR A 151 6.54 -9.05 8.94
CA TYR A 151 7.23 -7.77 9.14
C TYR A 151 7.43 -7.48 10.63
N PRO A 152 8.54 -6.82 11.04
CA PRO A 152 8.76 -6.44 12.43
C PRO A 152 7.56 -5.70 13.06
N PRO A 153 7.31 -5.87 14.36
CA PRO A 153 6.23 -5.15 15.05
C PRO A 153 6.50 -3.64 15.07
N ASN A 154 5.46 -2.84 15.34
CA ASN A 154 5.54 -1.38 15.44
C ASN A 154 5.89 -0.66 14.12
N TYR A 155 5.42 -1.18 12.98
CA TYR A 155 5.56 -0.56 11.65
C TYR A 155 5.04 0.89 11.55
N ASP A 156 4.21 1.35 12.50
CA ASP A 156 3.69 2.72 12.54
C ASP A 156 4.48 3.66 13.47
N GLY A 157 5.41 3.11 14.27
CA GLY A 157 6.30 3.85 15.16
C GLY A 157 5.60 4.53 16.32
N ARG A 158 4.33 4.17 16.60
CA ARG A 158 3.51 4.86 17.59
C ARG A 158 3.58 4.23 18.98
N ARG A 159 4.12 3.02 19.12
CA ARG A 159 4.16 2.29 20.40
C ARG A 159 5.60 2.12 20.93
N GLY A 160 5.94 2.86 21.98
CA GLY A 160 7.09 2.61 22.87
C GLY A 160 8.49 2.80 22.26
N LYS A 161 9.52 2.53 23.07
CA LYS A 161 10.93 2.42 22.62
C LYS A 161 11.08 1.12 21.80
N GLY A 162 11.34 1.22 20.50
CA GLY A 162 11.75 0.07 19.67
C GLY A 162 11.21 0.01 18.23
N ALA A 163 12.14 -0.31 17.32
CA ALA A 163 12.03 -1.11 16.08
C ALA A 163 11.11 -0.70 14.91
N ASN A 164 10.64 0.55 14.78
CA ASN A 164 10.06 0.97 13.50
C ASN A 164 11.15 1.20 12.43
N ASP A 165 12.32 1.69 12.84
CA ASP A 165 13.43 1.98 11.91
C ASP A 165 13.84 0.73 11.12
N VAL A 166 13.85 -0.44 11.77
CA VAL A 166 14.21 -1.70 11.12
C VAL A 166 13.25 -2.06 9.99
N PHE A 167 11.93 -2.01 10.25
CA PHE A 167 10.95 -2.27 9.19
C PHE A 167 11.03 -1.21 8.10
N ILE A 168 11.12 0.08 8.46
CA ILE A 168 11.20 1.17 7.49
C ILE A 168 12.41 0.99 6.56
N GLU A 169 13.59 0.65 7.10
CA GLU A 169 14.80 0.43 6.30
C GLU A 169 14.72 -0.84 5.45
N GLN A 170 14.16 -1.94 5.98
CA GLN A 170 13.91 -3.16 5.21
C GLN A 170 12.94 -2.90 4.03
N ASP A 171 11.86 -2.18 4.30
CA ASP A 171 10.84 -1.82 3.33
C ASP A 171 11.37 -0.86 2.27
N LYS A 172 12.18 0.13 2.68
CA LYS A 172 12.93 0.99 1.77
C LYS A 172 13.81 0.17 0.83
N THR A 173 14.63 -0.71 1.40
CA THR A 173 15.55 -1.55 0.65
C THR A 173 14.80 -2.43 -0.34
N PHE A 174 13.68 -3.05 0.06
CA PHE A 174 12.83 -3.83 -0.82
C PHE A 174 12.29 -3.01 -1.99
N VAL A 175 11.69 -1.84 -1.71
CA VAL A 175 11.16 -0.95 -2.75
C VAL A 175 12.26 -0.49 -3.69
N ASP A 176 13.42 -0.09 -3.16
CA ASP A 176 14.54 0.40 -3.95
C ASP A 176 15.11 -0.71 -4.86
N TYR A 177 15.24 -1.93 -4.34
CA TYR A 177 15.68 -3.11 -5.10
C TYR A 177 14.70 -3.45 -6.23
N VAL A 178 13.40 -3.54 -5.95
CA VAL A 178 12.39 -3.87 -6.97
C VAL A 178 12.31 -2.78 -8.03
N CYS A 179 12.30 -1.51 -7.61
CA CYS A 179 12.32 -0.39 -8.55
C CYS A 179 13.55 -0.41 -9.45
N HIS A 180 14.74 -0.66 -8.89
CA HIS A 180 15.96 -0.77 -9.68
C HIS A 180 15.93 -1.97 -10.63
N LYS A 181 15.58 -3.16 -10.14
CA LYS A 181 15.60 -4.42 -10.91
C LYS A 181 14.66 -4.38 -12.12
N TYR A 182 13.46 -3.81 -11.96
CA TYR A 182 12.44 -3.78 -13.01
C TYR A 182 12.34 -2.42 -13.71
N GLY A 183 13.21 -1.46 -13.37
CA GLY A 183 13.18 -0.09 -13.90
C GLY A 183 11.86 0.62 -13.61
N LEU A 184 11.34 0.48 -12.40
CA LEU A 184 10.16 1.19 -11.92
C LEU A 184 10.58 2.51 -11.25
N GLN A 185 9.64 3.42 -11.13
CA GLN A 185 9.81 4.72 -10.52
C GLN A 185 10.02 4.59 -9.00
N ASN A 186 11.16 5.03 -8.48
CA ASN A 186 11.35 5.05 -7.04
C ASN A 186 10.67 6.29 -6.44
N PRO A 187 9.74 6.14 -5.48
CA PRO A 187 9.07 7.29 -4.84
C PRO A 187 10.02 8.20 -4.04
N ARG A 188 11.27 7.78 -3.85
CA ARG A 188 12.33 8.53 -3.16
C ARG A 188 13.31 9.21 -4.12
N ASP A 189 13.20 8.96 -5.42
CA ASP A 189 14.01 9.68 -6.41
C ASP A 189 13.69 11.19 -6.32
N PRO A 190 14.68 12.08 -6.22
CA PRO A 190 14.45 13.51 -6.05
C PRO A 190 13.58 14.14 -7.16
N GLU A 191 13.62 13.57 -8.37
CA GLU A 191 12.83 14.03 -9.51
C GLU A 191 11.33 13.71 -9.39
N VAL A 192 10.98 12.78 -8.51
CA VAL A 192 9.63 12.23 -8.33
C VAL A 192 9.07 12.50 -6.93
N ALA A 193 9.95 12.54 -5.94
CA ALA A 193 9.61 12.67 -4.55
C ALA A 193 8.73 13.91 -4.33
N ARG A 194 7.62 13.72 -3.64
CA ARG A 194 6.73 14.83 -3.30
C ARG A 194 7.51 15.87 -2.49
N GLU A 195 7.51 17.11 -2.98
CA GLU A 195 8.11 18.26 -2.28
C GLU A 195 7.49 18.48 -0.90
N ILE A 196 6.19 18.18 -0.76
CA ILE A 196 5.44 18.37 0.49
C ILE A 196 4.79 17.07 0.94
N LYS A 197 4.92 16.78 2.23
CA LYS A 197 4.20 15.70 2.91
C LYS A 197 3.10 16.30 3.79
N PHE A 198 1.86 15.90 3.53
CA PHE A 198 0.70 16.29 4.34
C PHE A 198 0.27 15.15 5.25
N ASN A 199 -0.23 15.48 6.44
CA ASN A 199 -1.02 14.54 7.22
C ASN A 199 -2.41 14.40 6.61
N LYS A 200 -3.02 13.21 6.71
CA LYS A 200 -4.34 12.90 6.12
C LYS A 200 -5.48 13.83 6.58
N PHE A 201 -5.31 14.48 7.73
CA PHE A 201 -6.25 15.45 8.31
C PHE A 201 -5.59 16.81 8.56
N ASP A 202 -4.61 17.19 7.73
CA ASP A 202 -3.98 18.51 7.84
C ASP A 202 -4.96 19.60 7.40
N SER A 203 -5.52 20.32 8.37
CA SER A 203 -6.47 21.42 8.13
C SER A 203 -5.87 22.54 7.29
N ASN A 204 -4.54 22.60 7.19
CA ASN A 204 -3.82 23.61 6.42
C ASN A 204 -3.26 23.04 5.10
N LYS A 205 -3.74 21.87 4.65
CA LYS A 205 -3.26 21.22 3.42
C LYS A 205 -3.30 22.17 2.21
N GLU A 206 -4.43 22.83 1.97
CA GLU A 206 -4.62 23.74 0.84
C GLU A 206 -3.70 24.96 0.91
N LEU A 207 -3.58 25.57 2.10
CA LEU A 207 -2.67 26.69 2.34
C LEU A 207 -1.20 26.32 2.07
N LYS A 208 -0.77 25.14 2.52
CA LYS A 208 0.60 24.65 2.33
C LYS A 208 0.89 24.33 0.85
N ILE A 209 -0.09 23.79 0.11
CA ILE A 209 0.01 23.61 -1.36
C ILE A 209 0.22 24.98 -2.02
N ALA A 210 -0.66 25.94 -1.73
CA ALA A 210 -0.61 27.27 -2.32
C ALA A 210 0.69 28.03 -2.02
N ILE A 211 1.23 27.90 -0.80
CA ILE A 211 2.52 28.48 -0.42
C ILE A 211 3.66 27.89 -1.25
N ASN A 212 3.72 26.57 -1.39
CA ASN A 212 4.79 25.90 -2.12
C ASN A 212 4.76 26.22 -3.61
N GLU A 213 3.58 26.21 -4.24
CA GLU A 213 3.41 26.64 -5.62
C GLU A 213 3.92 28.08 -5.82
N ARG A 214 3.62 28.97 -4.87
CA ARG A 214 4.08 30.36 -4.93
C ARG A 214 5.58 30.49 -4.75
N ILE A 215 6.20 29.71 -3.87
CA ILE A 215 7.66 29.65 -3.70
C ILE A 215 8.33 29.14 -4.98
N SER A 216 7.87 28.00 -5.51
CA SER A 216 8.42 27.38 -6.72
C SER A 216 8.31 28.31 -7.93
N ASN A 217 7.18 28.98 -8.12
CA ASN A 217 6.99 29.96 -9.19
C ASN A 217 7.86 31.21 -9.00
N THR A 218 8.06 31.67 -7.76
CA THR A 218 8.94 32.83 -7.48
C THR A 218 10.42 32.48 -7.72
N CYS A 219 10.82 31.25 -7.44
CA CYS A 219 12.17 30.74 -7.71
C CYS A 219 12.43 30.53 -9.22
N GLN A 220 11.42 30.13 -10.00
CA GLN A 220 11.54 30.02 -11.47
C GLN A 220 11.60 31.39 -12.17
N CYS A 221 10.86 32.39 -11.68
CA CYS A 221 10.90 33.76 -12.22
C CYS A 221 12.21 34.51 -11.91
N ARG A 222 12.97 34.07 -10.90
CA ARG A 222 14.31 34.57 -10.59
C ARG A 222 15.33 33.56 -11.09
N GLY A 223 15.65 33.59 -12.38
CA GLY A 223 16.61 32.70 -13.03
C GLY A 223 17.98 32.64 -12.34
N TYR A 224 18.10 31.83 -11.28
CA TYR A 224 19.36 31.31 -10.79
C TYR A 224 19.53 29.93 -11.40
N SER A 225 20.29 29.90 -12.49
CA SER A 225 20.97 28.69 -12.96
C SER A 225 21.85 28.16 -11.83
N ILE A 226 21.34 27.24 -11.03
CA ILE A 226 22.20 26.38 -10.22
C ILE A 226 22.83 25.39 -11.20
N LYS A 227 24.00 25.77 -11.75
CA LYS A 227 24.89 24.79 -12.39
C LYS A 227 25.24 23.75 -11.33
N ARG A 228 25.04 22.47 -11.65
CA ARG A 228 25.56 21.33 -10.89
C ARG A 228 27.06 21.46 -10.68
#